data_AF-A0A8H2K8N8-F1
#
_entry.id   AF-A0A8H2K8N8-F1
#
_cell.length_a   1.000
_cell.length_b   1.000
_cell.length_c   1.000
_cell.angle_alpha   90.00
_cell.angle_beta   90.00
_cell.angle_gamma   90.00
#
_symmetry.space_group_name_H-M   'P 1'
#
loop_
_entity.id
_entity.type
_entity.pdbx_description
1 polymer ?
#
loop_
_entity_poly.entity_id
_entity_poly.type
_entity_poly.pdbx_seq_one_letter_code
_entity_poly.pdbx_strand_id
1 'polypeptide(L)'
;MSCIRFNTPAQRSQMRAMAPSMTTSQEAAELHPAPKVTDSKIARLRLLANDANPKIRESAASSHHTPVKVFEALAKDSDEGVRACVARNEHAPCDVLRMLANDPSETVRGFLAVNFFVPDAAMRTLADDDSATVQRLVRWKRELATA
;
A
#
# COMPACT_ATOMS: atom_id res chain seq x y z
N MET A 1 21.87 37.67 -22.23
CA MET A 1 21.53 36.74 -23.32
C MET A 1 21.99 35.35 -22.89
N SER A 2 21.06 34.44 -22.57
CA SER A 2 21.40 33.07 -22.14
C SER A 2 21.49 32.16 -23.37
N CYS A 3 22.68 31.62 -23.63
CA CYS A 3 22.93 30.71 -24.75
C CYS A 3 22.61 29.27 -24.30
N ILE A 4 21.40 28.81 -24.59
CA ILE A 4 21.06 27.39 -24.42
C ILE A 4 21.80 26.61 -25.51
N ARG A 5 22.83 25.85 -25.13
CA ARG A 5 23.50 24.89 -26.02
C ARG A 5 22.69 23.60 -26.09
N PHE A 6 22.25 23.23 -27.29
CA PHE A 6 21.64 21.93 -27.54
C PHE A 6 22.71 20.91 -27.94
N ASN A 7 22.65 19.70 -27.36
CA ASN A 7 23.53 18.61 -27.75
C ASN A 7 23.22 18.13 -29.17
N THR A 8 24.27 17.86 -29.95
CA THR A 8 24.15 17.27 -31.29
C THR A 8 23.61 15.84 -31.21
N PRO A 9 23.03 15.30 -32.31
CA PRO A 9 22.59 13.91 -32.35
C PRO A 9 23.70 12.90 -31.98
N ALA A 10 24.94 13.16 -32.43
CA ALA A 10 26.11 12.34 -32.10
C ALA A 10 26.43 12.37 -30.59
N GLN A 11 26.39 13.56 -29.96
CA GLN A 11 26.59 13.70 -28.51
C GLN A 11 25.51 12.97 -27.73
N ARG A 12 24.24 13.02 -28.16
CA ARG A 12 23.15 12.26 -27.51
C ARG A 12 23.32 10.76 -27.66
N SER A 13 23.74 10.29 -28.84
CA SER A 13 24.03 8.87 -29.08
C SER A 13 25.17 8.37 -28.20
N GLN A 14 26.26 9.15 -28.11
CA GLN A 14 27.39 8.83 -27.25
C GLN A 14 26.99 8.80 -25.76
N MET A 15 26.19 9.76 -25.30
CA MET A 15 25.67 9.77 -23.93
C MET A 15 24.77 8.57 -23.63
N ARG A 16 23.98 8.07 -24.59
CA ARG A 16 23.20 6.83 -24.42
C ARG A 16 24.09 5.58 -24.38
N ALA A 17 25.11 5.53 -25.23
CA ALA A 17 26.05 4.40 -25.25
C ALA A 17 26.91 4.33 -23.97
N MET A 18 27.20 5.47 -23.36
CA MET A 18 27.93 5.58 -22.09
C MET A 18 27.01 5.70 -20.88
N ALA A 19 25.68 5.60 -21.07
CA ALA A 19 24.75 5.63 -19.96
C ALA A 19 25.03 4.41 -19.08
N PRO A 20 25.17 4.58 -17.75
CA PRO A 20 25.33 3.44 -16.87
C PRO A 20 24.16 2.48 -17.05
N SER A 21 24.45 1.19 -17.20
CA SER A 21 23.42 0.15 -17.10
C SER A 21 22.86 0.21 -15.70
N MET A 22 21.68 0.81 -15.54
CA MET A 22 20.98 0.79 -14.28
C MET A 22 20.59 -0.65 -14.00
N THR A 23 21.15 -1.22 -12.93
CA THR A 23 20.80 -2.54 -12.43
C THR A 23 19.28 -2.65 -12.31
N THR A 24 18.70 -3.72 -12.83
CA THR A 24 17.26 -3.95 -12.68
C THR A 24 16.92 -4.14 -11.20
N SER A 25 15.65 -3.94 -10.83
CA SER A 25 15.20 -4.18 -9.45
C SER A 25 15.47 -5.63 -9.00
N GLN A 26 15.39 -6.58 -9.94
CA GLN A 26 15.68 -7.98 -9.69
C GLN A 26 17.17 -8.23 -9.46
N GLU A 27 18.05 -7.72 -10.33
CA GLU A 27 19.50 -7.84 -10.15
C GLU A 27 19.98 -7.17 -8.86
N ALA A 28 19.38 -6.03 -8.48
CA ALA A 28 19.69 -5.35 -7.22
C ALA A 28 19.26 -6.19 -6.00
N ALA A 29 18.10 -6.87 -6.08
CA ALA A 29 17.63 -7.77 -5.04
C ALA A 29 18.48 -9.05 -4.91
N GLU A 30 19.03 -9.56 -6.01
CA GLU A 30 19.95 -10.69 -6.02
C GLU A 30 21.30 -10.34 -5.39
N LEU A 31 21.83 -9.15 -5.69
CA LEU A 31 23.07 -8.65 -5.10
C LEU A 31 22.93 -8.30 -3.61
N HIS A 32 21.75 -7.84 -3.21
CA HIS A 32 21.46 -7.37 -1.86
C HIS A 32 20.14 -7.96 -1.33
N PRO A 33 20.10 -9.26 -1.03
CA PRO A 33 18.88 -9.91 -0.58
C PRO A 33 18.43 -9.35 0.78
N ALA A 34 17.13 -9.11 0.90
CA ALA A 34 16.53 -8.72 2.18
C ALA A 34 16.75 -9.83 3.23
N PRO A 35 16.94 -9.48 4.51
CA PRO A 35 17.09 -10.47 5.57
C PRO A 35 15.84 -11.35 5.63
N LYS A 36 16.06 -12.65 5.86
CA LYS A 36 14.97 -13.62 5.99
C LYS A 36 14.02 -13.20 7.11
N VAL A 37 12.71 -13.33 6.85
CA VAL A 37 11.69 -13.17 7.89
C VAL A 37 11.79 -14.36 8.83
N THR A 38 12.16 -14.09 10.08
CA THR A 38 12.31 -15.10 11.13
C THR A 38 11.04 -15.24 11.97
N ASP A 39 10.89 -16.36 12.66
CA ASP A 39 9.80 -16.56 13.63
C ASP A 39 9.83 -15.50 14.74
N SER A 40 11.02 -15.02 15.13
CA SER A 40 11.16 -13.94 16.10
C SER A 40 10.57 -12.61 15.62
N LYS A 41 10.66 -12.33 14.31
CA LYS A 41 10.00 -11.15 13.70
C LYS A 41 8.49 -11.30 13.74
N ILE A 42 7.98 -12.47 13.39
CA ILE A 42 6.54 -12.77 13.46
C ILE A 42 6.00 -12.69 14.89
N ALA A 43 6.74 -13.24 15.87
CA ALA A 43 6.40 -13.13 17.28
C ALA A 43 6.35 -11.68 17.75
N ARG A 44 7.30 -10.84 17.32
CA ARG A 44 7.29 -9.40 17.61
C ARG A 44 6.05 -8.72 17.03
N LEU A 45 5.66 -9.02 15.79
CA LEU A 45 4.45 -8.44 15.20
C LEU A 45 3.18 -8.82 15.99
N ARG A 46 3.09 -10.06 16.50
CA ARG A 46 2.00 -10.47 17.38
C ARG A 46 2.00 -9.69 18.71
N LEU A 47 3.17 -9.43 19.28
CA LEU A 47 3.28 -8.63 20.51
C LEU A 47 2.81 -7.20 20.27
N LEU A 48 3.31 -6.56 19.21
CA LEU A 48 2.96 -5.17 18.87
C LEU A 48 1.47 -5.01 18.55
N ALA A 49 0.84 -6.02 17.93
CA ALA A 49 -0.58 -6.03 17.63
C ALA A 49 -1.50 -6.09 18.87
N ASN A 50 -0.96 -6.42 20.05
CA ASN A 50 -1.71 -6.48 21.31
C ASN A 50 -1.31 -5.37 22.29
N ASP A 51 -0.54 -4.37 21.84
CA ASP A 51 -0.13 -3.26 22.70
C ASP A 51 -1.32 -2.36 23.06
N ALA A 52 -1.31 -1.81 24.27
CA ALA A 52 -2.36 -0.89 24.74
C ALA A 52 -2.41 0.39 23.89
N ASN A 53 -1.26 0.85 23.39
CA ASN A 53 -1.17 2.05 22.57
C ASN A 53 -1.57 1.74 21.11
N PRO A 54 -2.63 2.37 20.57
CA PRO A 54 -3.04 2.16 19.18
C PRO A 54 -1.95 2.50 18.18
N LYS A 55 -1.06 3.47 18.45
CA LYS A 55 0.06 3.81 17.57
C LYS A 55 1.08 2.67 17.44
N ILE A 56 1.23 1.85 18.47
CA ILE A 56 2.07 0.66 18.40
C ILE A 56 1.36 -0.43 17.58
N ARG A 57 0.05 -0.61 17.74
CA ARG A 57 -0.74 -1.54 16.92
C ARG A 57 -0.79 -1.14 15.44
N GLU A 58 -0.85 0.16 15.13
CA GLU A 58 -0.75 0.71 13.77
C GLU A 58 0.55 0.27 13.08
N SER A 59 1.66 0.15 13.83
CA SER A 59 2.94 -0.34 13.29
C SER A 59 2.88 -1.81 12.85
N ALA A 60 2.13 -2.64 13.59
CA ALA A 60 1.86 -4.01 13.19
C ALA A 60 0.91 -4.04 11.98
N ALA A 61 -0.16 -3.24 11.98
CA ALA A 61 -1.09 -3.14 10.86
C ALA A 61 -0.41 -2.70 9.54
N SER A 62 0.60 -1.85 9.62
CA SER A 62 1.33 -1.32 8.46
C SER A 62 2.46 -2.22 7.95
N SER A 63 2.75 -3.34 8.61
CA SER A 63 3.86 -4.22 8.21
C SER A 63 3.49 -5.14 7.06
N HIS A 64 4.35 -5.23 6.04
CA HIS A 64 4.25 -6.17 4.91
C HIS A 64 4.36 -7.65 5.34
N HIS A 65 4.82 -7.93 6.58
CA HIS A 65 5.02 -9.29 7.09
C HIS A 65 4.00 -9.69 8.16
N THR A 66 2.93 -8.93 8.32
CA THR A 66 1.91 -9.21 9.30
C THR A 66 1.19 -10.51 8.94
N PRO A 67 1.14 -11.50 9.85
CA PRO A 67 0.42 -12.74 9.58
C PRO A 67 -1.07 -12.50 9.36
N VAL A 68 -1.70 -13.33 8.53
CA VAL A 68 -3.14 -13.28 8.23
C VAL A 68 -4.00 -13.17 9.50
N LYS A 69 -3.76 -14.04 10.49
CA LYS A 69 -4.51 -14.01 11.78
C LYS A 69 -4.37 -12.69 12.54
N VAL A 70 -3.25 -11.99 12.38
CA VAL A 70 -3.02 -10.69 13.01
C VAL A 70 -3.77 -9.60 12.24
N PHE A 71 -3.80 -9.66 10.91
CA PHE A 71 -4.67 -8.77 10.11
C PHE A 71 -6.15 -8.93 10.46
N GLU A 72 -6.63 -10.17 10.61
CA GLU A 72 -8.02 -10.45 10.99
C GLU A 72 -8.39 -9.83 12.35
N ALA A 73 -7.47 -9.83 13.31
CA ALA A 73 -7.66 -9.21 14.61
C ALA A 73 -7.62 -7.67 14.51
N LEU A 74 -6.60 -7.12 13.84
CA LEU A 74 -6.42 -5.67 13.69
C LEU A 74 -7.51 -5.01 12.83
N ALA A 75 -8.13 -5.74 11.91
CA ALA A 75 -9.28 -5.26 11.15
C ALA A 75 -10.55 -5.10 11.99
N LYS A 76 -10.58 -5.67 13.20
CA LYS A 76 -11.67 -5.56 14.18
C LYS A 76 -11.24 -4.73 15.39
N ASP A 77 -10.11 -4.05 15.30
CA ASP A 77 -9.57 -3.24 16.38
C ASP A 77 -10.55 -2.13 16.77
N SER A 78 -10.60 -1.76 18.05
CA SER A 78 -11.47 -0.68 18.51
C SER A 78 -11.03 0.68 17.97
N ASP A 79 -9.74 0.86 17.71
CA ASP A 79 -9.17 2.10 17.19
C ASP A 79 -9.31 2.19 15.67
N GLU A 80 -9.88 3.29 15.20
CA GLU A 80 -10.07 3.57 13.77
C GLU A 80 -8.74 3.66 13.02
N GLY A 81 -7.70 4.26 13.62
CA GLY A 81 -6.39 4.44 12.98
C GLY A 81 -5.70 3.10 12.69
N VAL A 82 -5.86 2.13 13.59
CA VAL A 82 -5.39 0.75 13.37
C VAL A 82 -6.12 0.11 12.19
N ARG A 83 -7.46 0.17 12.15
CA ARG A 83 -8.25 -0.39 11.02
C ARG A 83 -7.93 0.30 9.69
N ALA A 84 -7.72 1.62 9.71
CA ALA A 84 -7.30 2.39 8.54
C ALA A 84 -5.91 1.96 8.03
N CYS A 85 -4.98 1.65 8.93
CA CYS A 85 -3.67 1.11 8.53
C CYS A 85 -3.81 -0.25 7.85
N VAL A 86 -4.73 -1.12 8.29
CA VAL A 86 -5.04 -2.37 7.61
C VAL A 86 -5.65 -2.11 6.22
N ALA A 87 -6.61 -1.19 6.12
CA ALA A 87 -7.27 -0.85 4.85
C ALA A 87 -6.30 -0.34 3.77
N ARG A 88 -5.27 0.42 4.18
CA ARG A 88 -4.23 0.95 3.29
C ARG A 88 -3.13 -0.06 2.93
N ASN A 89 -2.99 -1.15 3.67
CA ASN A 89 -1.88 -2.09 3.49
C ASN A 89 -2.10 -2.96 2.24
N GLU A 90 -1.14 -2.95 1.32
CA GLU A 90 -1.15 -3.73 0.08
C GLU A 90 -1.05 -5.25 0.29
N HIS A 91 -0.52 -5.67 1.45
CA HIS A 91 -0.40 -7.09 1.82
C HIS A 91 -1.56 -7.58 2.70
N ALA A 92 -2.53 -6.72 3.01
CA ALA A 92 -3.71 -7.15 3.74
C ALA A 92 -4.48 -8.21 2.91
N PRO A 93 -4.92 -9.32 3.53
CA PRO A 93 -5.66 -10.36 2.83
C PRO A 93 -6.94 -9.84 2.19
N CYS A 94 -7.29 -10.36 1.01
CA CYS A 94 -8.49 -9.94 0.28
C CYS A 94 -9.79 -10.10 1.11
N ASP A 95 -9.88 -11.14 1.94
CA ASP A 95 -11.03 -11.36 2.84
C ASP A 95 -11.15 -10.25 3.89
N VAL A 96 -10.01 -9.81 4.43
CA VAL A 96 -9.94 -8.69 5.39
C VAL A 96 -10.34 -7.37 4.72
N LEU A 97 -9.83 -7.11 3.51
CA LEU A 97 -10.18 -5.90 2.76
C LEU A 97 -11.69 -5.88 2.38
N ARG A 98 -12.27 -7.02 2.02
CA ARG A 98 -13.72 -7.14 1.78
C ARG A 98 -14.57 -6.84 3.02
N MET A 99 -14.12 -7.27 4.20
CA MET A 99 -14.79 -6.94 5.46
C MET A 99 -14.73 -5.43 5.75
N LEU A 100 -13.58 -4.78 5.56
CA LEU A 100 -13.40 -3.35 5.81
C LEU A 100 -14.20 -2.44 4.86
N ALA A 101 -14.74 -2.96 3.76
CA ALA A 101 -15.65 -2.21 2.89
C ALA A 101 -16.95 -1.81 3.58
N ASN A 102 -17.33 -2.50 4.66
CA ASN A 102 -18.49 -2.17 5.50
C ASN A 102 -18.06 -1.62 6.87
N ASP A 103 -16.83 -1.13 7.02
CA ASP A 103 -16.37 -0.54 8.28
C ASP A 103 -17.26 0.65 8.66
N PRO A 104 -17.66 0.82 9.93
CA PRO A 104 -18.48 1.96 10.33
C PRO A 104 -17.80 3.32 10.07
N SER A 105 -16.46 3.37 10.02
CA SER A 105 -15.72 4.61 9.77
C SER A 105 -15.62 4.97 8.29
N GLU A 106 -16.04 6.19 7.94
CA GLU A 106 -15.78 6.78 6.63
C GLU A 106 -14.28 6.82 6.32
N THR A 107 -13.43 7.12 7.31
CA THR A 107 -11.97 7.20 7.14
C THR A 107 -11.40 5.86 6.67
N VAL A 108 -11.82 4.76 7.30
CA VAL A 108 -11.35 3.41 6.95
C VAL A 108 -11.80 3.03 5.55
N ARG A 109 -13.08 3.27 5.21
CA ARG A 109 -13.63 3.02 3.87
C ARG A 109 -12.96 3.90 2.80
N GLY A 110 -12.61 5.14 3.13
CA GLY A 110 -11.85 6.04 2.27
C GLY A 110 -10.42 5.56 2.00
N PHE A 111 -9.70 5.10 3.03
CA PHE A 111 -8.37 4.48 2.85
C PHE A 111 -8.43 3.19 2.03
N LEU A 112 -9.51 2.41 2.20
CA LEU A 112 -9.75 1.25 1.37
C LEU A 112 -9.96 1.65 -0.10
N ALA A 113 -10.79 2.67 -0.38
CA ALA A 113 -11.04 3.13 -1.74
C ALA A 113 -9.76 3.50 -2.50
N VAL A 114 -8.78 4.12 -1.82
CA VAL A 114 -7.50 4.53 -2.44
C VAL A 114 -6.45 3.41 -2.49
N ASN A 115 -6.64 2.27 -1.82
CA ASN A 115 -5.71 1.15 -1.89
C ASN A 115 -5.87 0.40 -3.22
N PHE A 116 -4.82 0.36 -4.06
CA PHE A 116 -4.84 -0.24 -5.39
C PHE A 116 -4.92 -1.78 -5.41
N PHE A 117 -4.72 -2.45 -4.26
CA PHE A 117 -4.77 -3.91 -4.13
C PHE A 117 -6.14 -4.41 -3.62
N VAL A 118 -7.13 -3.53 -3.54
CA VAL A 118 -8.48 -3.88 -3.06
C VAL A 118 -9.22 -4.74 -4.08
N PRO A 119 -9.86 -5.85 -3.65
CA PRO A 119 -10.66 -6.69 -4.53
C PRO A 119 -11.85 -5.95 -5.17
N ASP A 120 -12.18 -6.31 -6.41
CA ASP A 120 -13.31 -5.70 -7.16
C ASP A 120 -14.63 -5.73 -6.39
N ALA A 121 -14.90 -6.82 -5.66
CA ALA A 121 -16.10 -6.94 -4.84
C ALA A 121 -16.19 -5.84 -3.78
N ALA A 122 -15.09 -5.50 -3.11
CA ALA A 122 -15.04 -4.42 -2.13
C ALA A 122 -15.19 -3.05 -2.82
N MET A 123 -14.57 -2.85 -3.99
CA MET A 123 -14.74 -1.61 -4.78
C MET A 123 -16.17 -1.41 -5.28
N ARG A 124 -16.94 -2.47 -5.50
CA ARG A 124 -18.37 -2.39 -5.82
C ARG A 124 -19.17 -1.92 -4.61
N THR A 125 -18.94 -2.51 -3.44
CA THR A 125 -19.56 -2.05 -2.18
C THR A 125 -19.28 -0.57 -1.92
N LEU A 126 -18.03 -0.13 -2.08
CA LEU A 126 -17.64 1.27 -1.89
C LEU A 126 -18.21 2.22 -2.96
N ALA A 127 -18.63 1.72 -4.12
CA ALA A 127 -19.26 2.56 -5.14
C ALA A 127 -20.69 2.96 -4.75
N ASP A 128 -21.35 2.11 -3.98
CA ASP A 128 -22.71 2.31 -3.44
C ASP A 128 -22.67 2.80 -1.97
N ASP A 129 -21.51 3.30 -1.50
CA ASP A 129 -21.31 3.77 -0.12
C ASP A 129 -22.20 4.97 0.21
N ASP A 130 -22.67 5.10 1.45
CA ASP A 130 -23.48 6.26 1.87
C ASP A 130 -22.68 7.58 1.86
N SER A 131 -21.34 7.51 1.98
CA SER A 131 -20.48 8.70 1.99
C SER A 131 -20.14 9.18 0.57
N ALA A 132 -20.54 10.41 0.27
CA ALA A 132 -20.15 11.10 -0.95
C ALA A 132 -18.62 11.23 -1.10
N THR A 133 -17.86 11.28 0.00
CA THR A 133 -16.40 11.30 -0.05
C THR A 133 -15.86 9.98 -0.61
N VAL A 134 -16.34 8.85 -0.09
CA VAL A 134 -15.91 7.51 -0.53
C VAL A 134 -16.30 7.29 -1.99
N GLN A 135 -17.53 7.62 -2.39
CA GLN A 135 -17.97 7.53 -3.78
C GLN A 135 -17.07 8.34 -4.73
N ARG A 136 -16.68 9.56 -4.36
CA ARG A 136 -15.75 10.38 -5.16
C ARG A 136 -14.38 9.74 -5.30
N LEU A 137 -13.84 9.14 -4.24
CA LEU A 137 -12.55 8.43 -4.29
C LEU A 137 -12.61 7.23 -5.23
N VAL A 138 -13.70 6.44 -5.16
CA VAL A 138 -13.92 5.32 -6.08
C VAL A 138 -14.00 5.79 -7.53
N ARG A 139 -14.75 6.87 -7.79
CA ARG A 139 -14.86 7.46 -9.13
C ARG A 139 -13.51 7.93 -9.67
N TRP A 140 -12.78 8.71 -8.87
CA TRP A 140 -11.43 9.20 -9.21
C TRP A 140 -10.49 8.05 -9.56
N LYS A 141 -10.48 6.99 -8.76
CA LYS A 141 -9.65 5.81 -9.00
C LYS A 141 -10.02 5.08 -10.30
N ARG A 142 -11.32 5.00 -10.62
CA ARG A 142 -11.79 4.44 -11.91
C ARG A 142 -11.32 5.27 -13.10
N GLU A 143 -11.40 6.60 -12.99
CA GLU A 143 -10.95 7.53 -14.05
C GLU A 143 -9.45 7.39 -14.34
N LEU A 144 -8.63 7.20 -13.30
CA LEU A 144 -7.19 6.90 -13.45
C LEU A 144 -6.89 5.60 -14.19
N ALA A 145 -7.75 4.59 -14.04
CA ALA A 145 -7.56 3.31 -14.74
C ALA A 145 -7.91 3.38 -16.23
N THR A 146 -8.61 4.44 -16.66
CA THR A 146 -9.07 4.64 -18.05
C THR A 146 -8.27 5.70 -18.82
N ALA A 147 -7.35 6.41 -18.17
CA ALA A 147 -6.50 7.45 -18.76
C ALA A 147 -5.19 6.85 -19.31
#